data_AF-A0A7Y0SAL0-F1
#
_entry.id   AF-A0A7Y0SAL0-F1
#
_cell.length_a   1.000
_cell.length_b   1.000
_cell.length_c   1.000
_cell.angle_alpha   90.00
_cell.angle_beta   90.00
_cell.angle_gamma   90.00
#
_symmetry.space_group_name_H-M   'P 1'
#
loop_
_entity.id
_entity.type
_entity.pdbx_description
1 polymer ?
#
loop_
_entity_poly.entity_id
_entity_poly.type
_entity_poly.pdbx_seq_one_letter_code
_entity_poly.pdbx_strand_id
1 'polypeptide(L)'
;YEMYLTMPQPKTEILPGTSVSVLVDMVKAGITSIDGYSVPVTALQAGSEGNEFFVWKKEGDIVTRVPVMISQVNGNGAIVSSGVSQGDILINSNLRKLREGKHVDVVEN
;
A
#
# COMPACT_ATOMS: atom_id res chain seq x y z
N TYR A 1 -11.06 2.99 22.90
CA TYR A 1 -12.31 3.24 22.17
C TYR A 1 -13.06 1.92 22.16
N GLU A 2 -14.33 1.91 22.55
CA GLU A 2 -15.13 0.68 22.61
C GLU A 2 -16.18 0.72 21.49
N MET A 3 -16.38 -0.40 20.81
CA MET A 3 -17.34 -0.57 19.73
C MET A 3 -18.23 -1.76 20.06
N TYR A 4 -19.55 -1.58 19.95
CA TYR A 4 -20.53 -2.65 20.11
C TYR A 4 -21.05 -3.07 18.74
N LEU A 5 -20.97 -4.37 18.44
CA LEU A 5 -21.43 -4.98 17.21
C LEU A 5 -22.54 -5.99 17.54
N THR A 6 -23.56 -6.08 16.70
CA THR A 6 -24.67 -7.02 16.89
C THR A 6 -24.78 -7.96 15.70
N MET A 7 -25.06 -9.23 15.97
CA MET A 7 -25.38 -10.23 14.95
C MET A 7 -26.42 -11.21 15.49
N PRO A 8 -27.23 -11.85 14.62
CA PRO A 8 -28.06 -12.97 15.05
C PRO A 8 -27.21 -14.13 15.59
N GLN A 9 -27.66 -14.77 16.67
CA GLN A 9 -26.98 -15.95 17.22
C GLN A 9 -27.02 -17.08 16.16
N PRO A 10 -25.86 -17.64 15.75
CA PRO A 10 -25.84 -18.78 14.87
C PRO A 10 -26.32 -20.04 15.59
N LYS A 11 -26.58 -21.12 14.85
CA LYS A 11 -27.06 -22.39 15.42
C LYS A 11 -26.12 -22.97 16.49
N THR A 12 -24.83 -22.68 16.36
CA THR A 12 -23.84 -22.97 17.41
C THR A 12 -23.81 -21.79 18.38
N GLU A 13 -24.17 -22.06 19.62
CA GLU A 13 -24.22 -21.05 20.67
C GLU A 13 -22.83 -20.48 20.96
N ILE A 14 -22.70 -19.15 20.92
CA ILE A 14 -21.50 -18.43 21.33
C ILE A 14 -21.67 -18.04 22.80
N LEU A 15 -20.86 -18.63 23.67
CA LEU A 15 -20.93 -18.37 25.12
C LEU A 15 -20.25 -17.05 25.50
N PRO A 16 -20.70 -16.37 26.57
CA PRO A 16 -20.01 -15.20 27.10
C PRO A 16 -18.55 -15.52 27.44
N GLY A 17 -17.63 -14.63 27.06
CA GLY A 17 -16.19 -14.84 27.21
C GLY A 17 -15.51 -15.55 26.04
N THR A 18 -16.27 -15.98 25.02
CA THR A 18 -15.69 -16.51 23.78
C THR A 18 -14.98 -15.39 23.01
N SER A 19 -13.69 -15.56 22.73
CA SER A 19 -12.95 -14.64 21.87
C SER A 19 -13.42 -14.80 20.42
N VAL A 20 -13.73 -13.68 19.77
CA VAL A 20 -14.21 -13.65 18.39
C VAL A 20 -13.31 -12.75 17.53
N SER A 21 -13.16 -13.10 16.26
CA SER A 21 -12.55 -12.23 15.25
C SER A 21 -13.64 -11.72 14.32
N VAL A 22 -13.71 -10.41 14.15
CA VAL A 22 -14.66 -9.76 13.25
C VAL A 22 -13.94 -9.40 11.96
N LEU A 23 -14.44 -9.91 10.84
CA LEU A 23 -13.95 -9.58 9.50
C LEU A 23 -14.96 -8.62 8.86
N VAL A 24 -14.51 -7.43 8.49
CA VAL A 24 -15.33 -6.44 7.79
C VAL A 24 -14.85 -6.34 6.35
N ASP A 25 -15.76 -6.55 5.41
CA ASP A 25 -15.52 -6.30 4.00
C ASP A 25 -15.73 -4.80 3.73
N MET A 26 -14.64 -4.05 3.74
CA MET A 26 -14.63 -2.59 3.59
C MET A 26 -15.18 -2.14 2.23
N VAL A 27 -14.96 -2.94 1.19
CA VAL A 27 -15.42 -2.65 -0.19
C VAL A 27 -16.94 -2.78 -0.27
N LYS A 28 -17.52 -3.86 0.28
CA LYS A 28 -18.99 -4.01 0.36
C LYS A 28 -19.65 -3.01 1.29
N ALA A 29 -18.94 -2.53 2.31
CA ALA A 29 -19.43 -1.49 3.22
C ALA A 29 -19.52 -0.10 2.55
N GLY A 30 -19.15 0.04 1.27
CA GLY A 30 -19.14 1.32 0.57
C GLY A 30 -18.06 2.28 1.08
N ILE A 31 -17.16 1.79 1.93
CA ILE A 31 -16.00 2.52 2.41
C ILE A 31 -14.90 2.28 1.37
N THR A 32 -14.98 3.01 0.26
CA THR A 32 -13.94 3.04 -0.78
C THR A 32 -12.85 4.04 -0.40
N SER A 33 -12.42 4.04 0.85
CA SER A 33 -11.13 4.64 1.17
C SER A 33 -10.12 3.78 0.44
N ILE A 34 -9.50 4.33 -0.60
CA ILE A 34 -8.29 3.73 -1.16
C ILE A 34 -7.27 3.83 -0.02
N ASP A 35 -7.23 2.81 0.85
CA ASP A 35 -6.31 2.76 2.00
C ASP A 35 -4.85 2.77 1.55
N GLY A 36 -4.64 2.47 0.26
CA GLY A 36 -3.42 2.71 -0.47
C GLY A 36 -3.34 1.86 -1.71
N TYR A 37 -2.28 2.05 -2.48
CA TYR A 37 -1.93 1.20 -3.61
C TYR A 37 -0.92 0.15 -3.14
N SER A 38 -1.13 -1.10 -3.56
CA SER A 38 -0.14 -2.14 -3.32
C SER A 38 1.04 -1.96 -4.27
N VAL A 39 2.23 -1.75 -3.72
CA VAL A 39 3.47 -1.53 -4.44
C VAL A 39 4.46 -2.64 -4.06
N PRO A 40 5.17 -3.25 -5.01
CA PRO A 40 6.21 -4.23 -4.70
C PRO A 40 7.29 -3.62 -3.81
N VAL A 41 7.80 -4.38 -2.83
CA VAL A 41 8.92 -3.93 -1.97
C VAL A 41 10.16 -3.58 -2.80
N THR A 42 10.32 -4.21 -3.96
CA THR A 42 11.43 -3.94 -4.90
C THR A 42 11.39 -2.55 -5.54
N ALA A 43 10.23 -1.89 -5.57
CA ALA A 43 10.06 -0.53 -6.08
C ALA A 43 10.23 0.55 -5.00
N LEU A 44 10.28 0.15 -3.72
CA LEU A 44 10.41 1.05 -2.58
C LEU A 44 11.87 1.25 -2.20
N GLN A 45 12.25 2.48 -1.89
CA GLN A 45 13.56 2.81 -1.34
C GLN A 45 13.41 3.57 -0.03
N ALA A 46 14.24 3.22 0.94
CA ALA A 46 14.34 3.93 2.20
C ALA A 46 15.09 5.26 2.01
N GLY A 47 14.59 6.29 2.67
CA GLY A 47 15.11 7.67 2.78
C GLY A 47 16.46 7.77 3.46
N SER A 48 16.85 9.02 3.69
CA SER A 48 18.03 9.33 4.50
C SER A 48 17.70 9.26 6.00
N GLU A 49 16.44 9.50 6.36
CA GLU A 49 15.96 9.38 7.73
C GLU A 49 15.15 8.10 7.96
N GLY A 50 15.03 7.71 9.22
CA GLY A 50 14.18 6.58 9.62
C GLY A 50 12.72 6.89 9.30
N ASN A 51 12.03 5.92 8.70
CA ASN A 51 10.61 6.01 8.31
C ASN A 51 10.30 6.87 7.07
N GLU A 52 11.31 7.39 6.38
CA GLU A 52 11.15 7.96 5.06
C GLU A 52 11.21 6.88 3.98
N PHE A 53 10.24 6.89 3.08
CA PHE A 53 10.23 6.02 1.92
C PHE A 53 9.95 6.83 0.67
N PHE A 54 10.53 6.40 -0.44
CA PHE A 54 10.30 7.00 -1.75
C PHE A 54 10.18 5.93 -2.83
N VAL A 55 9.43 6.29 -3.87
CA VAL A 55 9.33 5.52 -5.12
C VAL A 55 9.80 6.38 -6.27
N TRP A 56 10.22 5.73 -7.35
CA TRP A 56 10.50 6.40 -8.61
C TRP A 56 9.29 6.28 -9.53
N LYS A 57 8.71 7.41 -9.88
CA LYS A 57 7.66 7.51 -10.89
C LYS A 57 8.27 7.87 -12.23
N LYS A 58 7.70 7.32 -13.30
CA LYS A 58 7.96 7.78 -14.66
C LYS A 58 6.87 8.76 -15.08
N GLU A 59 7.29 9.95 -15.48
CA GLU A 59 6.43 10.95 -16.12
C GLU A 59 7.01 11.23 -17.52
N GLY A 60 6.34 10.71 -18.55
CA GLY A 60 6.89 10.73 -19.91
C GLY A 60 8.15 9.87 -19.97
N ASP A 61 9.31 10.46 -20.27
CA ASP A 61 10.61 9.78 -20.29
C ASP A 61 11.55 10.19 -19.16
N ILE A 62 11.03 10.92 -18.16
CA ILE A 62 11.81 11.39 -17.02
C ILE A 62 11.37 10.63 -15.78
N VAL A 63 12.33 10.40 -14.89
CA VAL A 63 12.05 9.77 -13.59
C VAL A 63 12.10 10.79 -12.47
N THR A 64 11.05 10.79 -11.67
CA THR A 64 10.86 11.68 -10.54
C THR A 64 10.80 10.86 -9.27
N ARG A 65 11.55 11.30 -8.26
CA ARG A 65 11.51 10.72 -6.92
C ARG A 65 10.33 11.29 -6.16
N VAL A 66 9.42 10.43 -5.71
CA VAL A 66 8.23 10.86 -4.96
C VAL A 66 8.26 10.24 -3.57
N PRO A 67 8.17 11.04 -2.50
CA PRO A 67 8.04 10.52 -1.15
C PRO A 67 6.70 9.80 -1.01
N VAL A 68 6.70 8.67 -0.32
CA VAL A 68 5.52 7.83 -0.10
C VAL A 68 5.35 7.51 1.37
N MET A 69 4.09 7.37 1.77
CA MET A 69 3.75 6.94 3.11
C MET A 69 3.25 5.50 3.06
N ILE A 70 3.89 4.63 3.83
CA ILE A 70 3.54 3.21 3.89
C ILE A 70 2.57 3.00 5.05
N SER A 71 1.40 2.43 4.76
CA SER A 71 0.41 2.06 5.77
C SER A 71 0.66 0.66 6.33
N GLN A 72 1.03 -0.29 5.46
CA GLN A 72 1.24 -1.68 5.85
C GLN A 72 2.29 -2.34 4.95
N VAL A 73 3.05 -3.28 5.49
CA VAL A 73 3.95 -4.15 4.70
C VAL A 73 3.52 -5.60 4.87
N ASN A 74 3.27 -6.28 3.75
CA ASN A 74 2.89 -7.69 3.69
C ASN A 74 3.94 -8.48 2.89
N GLY A 75 3.87 -9.82 2.92
CA GLY A 75 4.85 -10.68 2.23
C GLY A 75 4.96 -10.49 0.71
N ASN A 76 3.95 -9.89 0.08
CA ASN A 76 3.88 -9.68 -1.38
C ASN A 76 4.19 -8.23 -1.80
N GLY A 77 4.27 -7.28 -0.87
CA GLY A 77 4.33 -5.85 -1.19
C GLY A 77 4.01 -4.97 0.00
N ALA A 78 4.07 -3.66 -0.19
CA ALA A 78 3.64 -2.67 0.79
C ALA A 78 2.43 -1.89 0.28
N ILE A 79 1.54 -1.52 1.19
CA ILE A 79 0.39 -0.66 0.94
C ILE A 79 0.84 0.78 1.14
N VAL A 80 0.84 1.55 0.05
CA VAL A 80 1.22 2.97 0.02
C VAL A 80 -0.04 3.82 0.11
N SER A 81 -0.25 4.47 1.25
CA SER A 81 -1.43 5.31 1.50
C SER A 81 -1.34 6.70 0.84
N SER A 82 -0.13 7.16 0.51
CA SER A 82 0.05 8.44 -0.18
C SER A 82 1.29 8.47 -1.06
N GLY A 83 1.27 9.36 -2.06
CA GLY A 83 2.39 9.56 -2.98
C GLY A 83 2.33 8.68 -4.24
N VAL A 84 1.35 7.79 -4.38
CA VAL A 84 1.08 7.00 -5.60
C VAL A 84 -0.41 7.09 -5.93
N SER A 85 -0.74 7.16 -7.21
CA SER A 85 -2.10 7.22 -7.75
C SER A 85 -2.32 6.16 -8.82
N GLN A 86 -3.59 5.84 -9.08
CA GLN A 86 -3.97 4.94 -10.16
C GLN A 86 -3.46 5.48 -11.50
N GLY A 87 -2.79 4.64 -12.29
CA GLY A 87 -2.22 5.01 -13.58
C GLY A 87 -0.74 5.43 -13.53
N ASP A 88 -0.17 5.61 -12.32
CA ASP A 88 1.25 5.88 -12.18
C ASP A 88 2.09 4.67 -12.60
N ILE A 89 3.15 4.92 -13.37
CA ILE A 89 4.14 3.90 -13.73
C ILE A 89 5.30 4.01 -12.72
N LEU A 90 5.39 2.99 -11.85
CA LEU A 90 6.47 2.87 -10.88
C LEU A 90 7.61 2.03 -11.45
N ILE A 91 8.83 2.47 -11.18
CA ILE A 91 10.03 1.73 -11.57
C ILE A 91 10.39 0.76 -10.45
N ASN A 92 10.58 -0.50 -10.79
CA ASN A 92 10.91 -1.58 -9.85
C ASN A 92 12.29 -2.20 -10.10
N SER A 93 13.05 -1.68 -11.05
CA SER A 93 14.34 -2.22 -11.49
C SER A 93 15.40 -1.12 -11.59
N ASN A 94 16.67 -1.50 -11.42
CA ASN A 94 17.82 -0.59 -11.56
C ASN A 94 17.81 0.68 -10.69
N LEU A 95 17.06 0.70 -9.57
CA LEU A 95 16.87 1.90 -8.73
C LEU A 95 18.17 2.54 -8.23
N ARG A 96 19.21 1.73 -7.98
CA ARG A 96 20.55 2.23 -7.58
C ARG A 96 21.19 3.18 -8.61
N LYS A 97 20.86 3.01 -9.90
CA LYS A 97 21.40 3.79 -11.03
C LYS A 97 20.54 5.02 -11.37
N LEU A 98 19.38 5.16 -10.72
CA LEU A 98 18.48 6.29 -10.92
C LEU A 98 18.98 7.52 -10.16
N ARG A 99 18.77 8.66 -10.80
CA ARG A 99 19.00 10.01 -10.26
C ARG A 99 17.82 10.86 -10.72
N GLU A 100 17.49 11.84 -9.92
CA GLU A 100 16.39 12.77 -10.21
C GLU A 100 16.63 13.47 -11.55
N GLY A 101 15.62 13.48 -12.43
CA GLY A 101 15.71 14.10 -13.75
C GLY A 101 16.44 13.28 -14.82
N LYS A 102 16.73 12.00 -14.59
CA LYS A 102 17.42 11.14 -15.57
C LYS A 102 16.42 10.52 -16.56
N HIS A 103 16.83 10.43 -17.83
CA HIS A 103 16.08 9.72 -18.87
C HIS A 103 16.17 8.20 -18.63
N VAL A 104 15.04 7.49 -18.70
CA VAL A 104 14.97 6.04 -18.49
C VAL A 104 14.03 5.38 -19.50
N ASP A 105 14.59 4.43 -20.24
CA ASP A 105 13.81 3.53 -21.11
C ASP A 105 13.16 2.44 -20.26
N VAL A 106 11.83 2.32 -20.36
CA VAL A 106 11.09 1.22 -19.72
C VAL A 106 11.26 -0.02 -20.56
N VAL A 107 11.71 -1.10 -19.92
CA VAL A 107 11.66 -2.45 -20.48
C VAL A 107 10.56 -3.19 -19.72
N GLU A 108 9.42 -3.42 -20.37
CA GLU A 108 8.39 -4.33 -19.86
C GLU A 108 8.89 -5.78 -20.03
N ASN A 109 8.79 -6.58 -18.97
CA ASN A 109 9.00 -8.02 -18.98
C ASN A 109 7.72 -8.74 -18.58
#